data_AF-A0A0F9HG44-F1
#
_entry.id   AF-A0A0F9HG44-F1
#
_cell.length_a   1.000
_cell.length_b   1.000
_cell.length_c   1.000
_cell.angle_alpha   90.00
_cell.angle_beta   90.00
_cell.angle_gamma   90.00
#
_symmetry.space_group_name_H-M   'P 1'
#
loop_
_entity.id
_entity.type
_entity.pdbx_description
1 polymer ?
#
loop_
_entity_poly.entity_id
_entity_poly.type
_entity_poly.pdbx_seq_one_letter_code
_entity_poly.pdbx_strand_id
1 'polypeptide(L)' 'MKLWELANGILTPLSEEENDLLEKFLEDENCELNEREEIVAQKLVSKSVLIREDKEDCDKFRVNYRVDVWRD' A
#
# COMPACT_ATOMS: atom_id res chain seq x y z
N MET A 1 10.16 1.40 -11.58
CA MET A 1 10.46 0.57 -10.39
C MET A 1 9.40 -0.52 -10.32
N LYS A 2 9.72 -1.79 -9.99
CA LYS A 2 8.70 -2.86 -9.88
C LYS A 2 8.71 -3.39 -8.46
N LEU A 3 7.69 -3.03 -7.67
CA LEU A 3 7.48 -3.60 -6.34
C LEU A 3 6.71 -4.91 -6.48
N TRP A 4 7.11 -5.90 -5.70
CA TRP A 4 6.53 -7.24 -5.70
C TRP A 4 6.05 -7.58 -4.29
N GLU A 5 4.82 -8.07 -4.17
CA GLU A 5 4.20 -8.54 -2.93
C GLU A 5 4.51 -10.02 -2.71
N LEU A 6 4.86 -10.45 -1.50
CA LEU A 6 4.97 -11.87 -1.15
C LEU A 6 3.72 -12.34 -0.41
N ALA A 7 2.64 -12.65 -1.14
CA ALA A 7 1.44 -13.27 -0.57
C ALA A 7 1.44 -14.78 -0.84
N ASN A 8 1.40 -15.59 0.23
CA ASN A 8 1.42 -17.06 0.15
C ASN A 8 2.60 -17.64 -0.68
N GLY A 9 3.74 -16.95 -0.72
CA GLY A 9 4.91 -17.39 -1.50
C GLY A 9 4.90 -16.99 -2.98
N ILE A 10 3.92 -16.19 -3.43
CA ILE A 10 3.82 -15.72 -4.82
C ILE A 10 4.14 -14.22 -4.86
N LEU A 11 5.04 -13.85 -5.78
CA LEU A 11 5.40 -12.47 -6.08
C LEU A 11 4.36 -11.84 -7.03
N THR A 12 3.44 -11.04 -6.51
CA THR A 12 2.47 -10.29 -7.33
C THR A 12 3.03 -8.91 -7.68
N PRO A 13 3.12 -8.55 -8.98
CA PRO A 13 3.58 -7.23 -9.38
C PRO A 13 2.53 -6.18 -9.01
N LEU A 14 2.98 -5.07 -8.43
CA LEU A 14 2.16 -3.87 -8.27
C LEU A 14 2.06 -3.12 -9.60
N SER A 15 0.88 -2.53 -9.86
CA SER A 15 0.71 -1.59 -10.98
C SER A 15 1.52 -0.31 -10.75
N GLU A 16 1.71 0.51 -11.79
CA GLU A 16 2.34 1.83 -11.64
C GLU A 16 1.60 2.69 -10.60
N GLU A 17 0.27 2.73 -10.68
CA GLU A 17 -0.57 3.50 -9.74
C GLU A 17 -0.47 2.98 -8.29
N GLU A 18 -0.30 1.66 -8.10
CA GLU A 18 -0.07 1.06 -6.79
C GLU A 18 1.34 1.36 -6.25
N ASN A 19 2.35 1.39 -7.13
CA ASN A 19 3.72 1.77 -6.78
C ASN A 19 3.79 3.24 -6.36
N ASP A 20 3.21 4.13 -7.16
CA ASP A 20 3.22 5.58 -6.90
C ASP A 20 2.56 5.89 -5.55
N LEU A 21 1.42 5.24 -5.27
CA LEU A 21 0.75 5.41 -3.99
C LEU A 21 1.55 4.81 -2.82
N LEU A 22 2.18 3.65 -3.02
CA LEU A 22 3.02 3.04 -1.99
C LEU A 22 4.25 3.91 -1.67
N GLU A 23 4.88 4.50 -2.68
CA GLU A 23 5.99 5.44 -2.49
C GLU A 23 5.54 6.66 -1.68
N LYS A 24 4.36 7.22 -1.99
CA LYS A 24 3.76 8.31 -1.22
C LYS A 24 3.60 7.95 0.26
N PHE A 25 3.16 6.74 0.58
CA PHE A 25 3.05 6.26 1.97
C PHE A 25 4.39 5.97 2.65
N LEU A 26 5.42 5.62 1.88
CA LEU A 26 6.79 5.44 2.42
C LEU A 26 7.44 6.78 2.76
N GLU A 27 7.06 7.86 2.08
CA GLU A 27 7.51 9.22 2.36
C GLU A 27 6.68 9.90 3.46
N ASP A 28 5.35 9.74 3.43
CA ASP A 28 4.42 10.30 4.41
C ASP A 28 3.23 9.36 4.68
N GLU A 29 3.27 8.70 5.83
CA GLU A 29 2.22 7.77 6.29
C GLU A 29 0.87 8.46 6.59
N ASN A 30 0.80 9.80 6.65
CA ASN A 30 -0.44 10.55 6.87
C ASN A 30 -0.86 11.39 5.66
N CYS A 31 -0.43 11.02 4.45
CA CYS A 31 -0.84 11.76 3.25
C CYS A 31 -2.37 11.70 3.04
N GLU A 32 -2.96 12.83 2.66
CA GLU A 32 -4.36 12.89 2.24
C GLU A 32 -4.52 12.16 0.89
N LEU A 33 -5.57 11.34 0.80
CA LEU A 33 -5.91 10.60 -0.40
C LEU A 33 -7.10 11.25 -1.09
N ASN A 34 -7.08 11.26 -2.42
CA ASN A 34 -8.28 11.50 -3.22
C ASN A 34 -9.11 10.21 -3.38
N GLU A 35 -10.37 10.32 -3.85
CA GLU A 35 -11.27 9.17 -4.04
C GLU A 35 -10.66 8.01 -4.84
N ARG A 36 -9.80 8.33 -5.82
CA ARG A 36 -9.15 7.32 -6.66
C ARG A 36 -7.99 6.64 -5.93
N GLU A 37 -7.19 7.42 -5.21
CA GLU A 37 -6.13 6.91 -4.34
C GLU A 37 -6.70 6.05 -3.20
N GLU A 38 -7.86 6.38 -2.65
CA GLU A 38 -8.55 5.54 -1.65
C GLU A 38 -8.90 4.16 -2.21
N ILE A 39 -9.40 4.10 -3.44
CA ILE A 39 -9.69 2.82 -4.12
C ILE A 39 -8.41 1.99 -4.29
N VAL A 40 -7.30 2.64 -4.64
CA VAL A 40 -6.00 1.98 -4.81
C VAL A 40 -5.44 1.54 -3.45
N ALA A 41 -5.58 2.35 -2.40
CA ALA A 41 -5.20 2.01 -1.04
C ALA A 41 -5.98 0.78 -0.54
N GLN A 42 -7.28 0.70 -0.81
CA GLN A 42 -8.09 -0.48 -0.48
C GLN A 42 -7.61 -1.75 -1.22
N LYS A 43 -7.17 -1.62 -2.47
CA LYS A 43 -6.55 -2.75 -3.20
C LYS A 43 -5.24 -3.18 -2.56
N LEU A 44 -4.40 -2.22 -2.18
CA LEU A 44 -3.14 -2.49 -1.46
C LEU A 44 -3.38 -3.12 -0.08
N VAL A 45 -4.45 -2.74 0.63
CA VAL A 45 -4.89 -3.40 1.87
C VAL A 45 -5.33 -4.84 1.61
N SER A 46 -6.10 -5.07 0.55
CA SER A 46 -6.53 -6.42 0.14
C SER A 46 -5.34 -7.31 -0.22
N LYS A 47 -4.26 -6.72 -0.74
CA LYS A 47 -2.95 -7.31 -1.02
C LYS A 47 -2.03 -7.35 0.21
N SER A 48 -2.54 -7.05 1.41
CA SER A 48 -1.75 -7.01 2.65
C SER A 48 -0.52 -6.08 2.63
N VAL A 49 -0.34 -5.23 1.60
CA VAL A 49 0.79 -4.29 1.45
C VAL A 49 0.58 -3.08 2.36
N LEU A 50 -0.66 -2.62 2.47
CA LEU A 50 -1.07 -1.62 3.44
C LEU A 50 -1.90 -2.28 4.55
N ILE A 51 -1.83 -1.71 5.74
CA ILE A 51 -2.72 -2.02 6.86
C ILE A 51 -3.59 -0.78 7.06
N ARG A 52 -4.91 -0.97 6.98
CA ARG A 52 -5.87 0.05 7.39
C ARG A 52 -5.99 0.02 8.91
N GLU A 53 -5.78 1.17 9.53
CA GLU A 53 -6.08 1.42 10.93
C GLU A 53 -7.39 2.19 11.00
N ASP A 54 -8.44 1.52 11.47
CA ASP A 54 -9.72 2.19 11.76
C ASP A 54 -9.52 3.13 12.94
N LYS A 55 -9.44 4.44 12.67
CA LYS A 55 -9.64 5.48 13.68
C LYS A 55 -10.95 6.19 13.40
N GLU A 56 -11.64 6.56 14.49
CA GLU A 56 -13.01 7.11 14.47
C GLU A 56 -13.22 8.33 13.55
N ASP A 57 -12.15 9.04 13.16
CA ASP A 57 -12.25 10.26 12.36
C ASP A 57 -11.59 10.18 10.97
N CYS A 58 -10.65 9.25 10.72
CA CYS A 58 -9.96 9.13 9.43
C CYS A 58 -9.44 7.70 9.21
N ASP A 59 -9.63 7.19 8.00
CA ASP A 59 -8.96 5.97 7.54
C ASP A 59 -7.45 6.23 7.46
N LYS A 60 -6.70 5.68 8.40
CA LYS A 60 -5.24 5.72 8.35
C LYS A 60 -4.73 4.47 7.67
N PHE A 61 -3.75 4.62 6.79
CA PHE A 61 -3.07 3.50 6.15
C PHE A 61 -1.60 3.51 6.57
N ARG A 62 -1.04 2.34 6.82
CA ARG A 62 0.39 2.17 7.07
C ARG A 62 0.97 1.05 6.24
N VAL A 63 2.23 1.19 5.86
CA VAL A 63 2.94 0.14 5.12
C VAL A 63 3.11 -1.10 6.01
N ASN A 64 2.81 -2.26 5.46
CA ASN A 64 3.02 -3.53 6.13
C ASN A 64 4.45 -4.00 5.92
N TYR A 65 5.37 -3.52 6.77
CA TYR A 65 6.78 -3.94 6.75
C TYR A 65 7.03 -5.43 7.02
N ARG A 66 5.99 -6.22 7.33
CA ARG A 66 6.08 -7.69 7.45
C ARG A 66 5.87 -8.41 6.12
N VAL A 67 5.28 -7.75 5.13
CA VAL A 67 5.37 -8.21 3.75
C VAL A 67 6.74 -7.78 3.28
N ASP A 68 7.59 -8.73 2.88
CA ASP A 68 8.87 -8.39 2.28
C ASP A 68 8.59 -7.63 0.97
N VAL A 69 8.59 -6.30 1.03
CA VAL A 69 8.51 -5.43 -0.15
C VAL A 69 9.93 -5.35 -0.71
N TRP A 70 10.26 -6.22 -1.67
CA TRP A 70 11.57 -6.24 -2.31
C TRP A 70 11.69 -5.06 -3.29
N ARG A 71 12.76 -4.27 -3.13
CA ARG A 71 13.22 -3.27 -4.10
C ARG A 71 14.38 -3.89 -4.90
N ASP A 72 14.26 -3.93 -6.22
CA ASP A 72 15.36 -4.22 -7.16
C ASP A 72 15.68 -2.94 -7.95
#